data_AF-A0A2M6UP89-F1
#
_entry.id   AF-A0A2M6UP89-F1
#
_cell.length_a   1.000
_cell.length_b   1.000
_cell.length_c   1.000
_cell.angle_alpha   90.00
_cell.angle_beta   90.00
_cell.angle_gamma   90.00
#
_symmetry.space_group_name_H-M   'P 1'
#
loop_
_entity.id
_entity.type
_entity.pdbx_description
1 polymer ?
#
loop_
_entity_poly.entity_id
_entity_poly.type
_entity_poly.pdbx_seq_one_letter_code
_entity_poly.pdbx_strand_id
1 'polypeptide(L)'
;MFHEYRRTWKQKTAKRLQPLSPGQCRVHETGIKMVCEYLLKDGRRLGTRRVSSIDTAFADDLFEKLLYKDVDGEKVERRTTVNHAMKTARGAWNTISRAHPHLFPAKNPFEKMGLQSTSRETPHADFDELAAFRAKAIELGYPSLATGVLIGWEWLQRKAHIFIRFMADHYRPESRPNHVYVINYKTSTGSWEPLFDKRGKPLYPLLMAELDAMKALRPT
;
A
#
# COMPACT_ATOMS: atom_id res chain seq x y z
N MET A 1 14.12 11.13 -18.87
CA MET A 1 14.28 9.98 -17.94
C MET A 1 12.95 9.42 -17.45
N PHE A 2 12.18 10.13 -16.60
CA PHE A 2 10.98 9.55 -15.96
C PHE A 2 9.83 9.18 -16.92
N HIS A 3 9.63 9.91 -18.02
CA HIS A 3 8.67 9.53 -19.06
C HIS A 3 8.97 8.15 -19.66
N GLU A 4 10.23 7.90 -20.02
CA GLU A 4 10.65 6.57 -20.50
C GLU A 4 10.52 5.52 -19.40
N TYR A 5 10.85 5.85 -18.15
CA TYR A 5 10.71 4.91 -17.04
C TYR A 5 9.27 4.43 -16.85
N ARG A 6 8.27 5.31 -17.01
CA ARG A 6 6.84 4.96 -16.96
C ARG A 6 6.44 3.93 -18.00
N ARG A 7 7.00 4.02 -19.21
CA ARG A 7 6.71 3.06 -20.30
C ARG A 7 7.10 1.63 -19.91
N THR A 8 8.15 1.50 -19.09
CA THR A 8 8.58 0.18 -18.60
C THR A 8 7.57 -0.47 -17.66
N TRP A 9 6.71 0.28 -16.97
CA TRP A 9 5.87 -0.26 -15.88
C TRP A 9 4.87 -1.33 -16.33
N LYS A 10 4.48 -1.27 -17.60
CA LYS A 10 3.60 -2.26 -18.24
C LYS A 10 4.34 -3.51 -18.74
N GLN A 11 5.67 -3.49 -18.74
CA GLN A 11 6.51 -4.55 -19.27
C GLN A 11 6.97 -5.50 -18.16
N LYS A 12 6.98 -6.79 -18.49
CA LYS A 12 7.73 -7.79 -17.73
C LYS A 12 9.22 -7.58 -17.99
N THR A 13 10.03 -7.62 -16.95
CA THR A 13 11.48 -7.49 -17.02
C THR A 13 12.13 -8.57 -16.15
N ALA A 14 13.44 -8.79 -16.28
CA ALA A 14 14.17 -9.73 -15.42
C ALA A 14 14.02 -9.41 -13.92
N LYS A 15 13.79 -8.14 -13.54
CA LYS A 15 13.55 -7.72 -12.15
C LYS A 15 12.05 -7.66 -11.78
N ARG A 16 11.15 -7.76 -12.75
CA ARG A 16 9.71 -7.57 -12.58
C ARG A 16 8.95 -8.59 -13.42
N LEU A 17 8.59 -9.70 -12.81
CA LEU A 17 7.88 -10.82 -13.47
C LEU A 17 6.44 -10.47 -13.87
N GLN A 18 5.83 -9.46 -13.23
CA GLN A 18 4.48 -8.97 -13.52
C GLN A 18 4.48 -7.44 -13.63
N PRO A 19 3.65 -6.83 -14.50
CA PRO A 19 3.48 -5.39 -14.55
C PRO A 19 3.17 -4.78 -13.18
N LEU A 20 3.54 -3.51 -12.99
CA LEU A 20 3.20 -2.81 -11.75
C LEU A 20 1.68 -2.67 -11.61
N SER A 21 1.17 -2.90 -10.40
CA SER A 21 -0.24 -2.66 -10.11
C SER A 21 -0.56 -1.16 -10.18
N PRO A 22 -1.83 -0.77 -10.42
CA PRO A 22 -2.23 0.64 -10.42
C PRO A 22 -1.83 1.39 -9.14
N GLY A 23 -1.89 0.70 -8.00
CA GLY A 23 -1.44 1.24 -6.71
C GLY A 23 0.07 1.51 -6.69
N GLN A 24 0.90 0.58 -7.17
CA GLN A 24 2.35 0.77 -7.26
C GLN A 24 2.71 1.91 -8.23
N CYS A 25 2.05 1.99 -9.38
CA CYS A 25 2.23 3.09 -10.33
C CYS A 25 1.94 4.44 -9.66
N ARG A 26 0.82 4.55 -8.92
CA ARG A 26 0.43 5.79 -8.23
C ARG A 26 1.49 6.22 -7.21
N VAL A 27 2.03 5.29 -6.43
CA VAL A 27 3.06 5.61 -5.43
C VAL A 27 4.36 6.10 -6.10
N HIS A 28 4.78 5.48 -7.22
CA HIS A 28 5.91 5.98 -8.00
C HIS A 28 5.63 7.37 -8.59
N GLU A 29 4.43 7.62 -9.12
CA GLU A 29 4.06 8.94 -9.66
C GLU A 29 4.14 10.04 -8.59
N THR A 30 3.70 9.77 -7.35
CA THR A 30 3.85 10.73 -6.26
C THR A 30 5.32 11.09 -6.03
N GLY A 31 6.22 10.11 -6.03
CA GLY A 31 7.65 10.34 -5.89
C GLY A 31 8.26 11.08 -7.08
N ILE A 32 7.89 10.71 -8.31
CA ILE A 32 8.37 11.37 -9.53
C ILE A 32 7.91 12.82 -9.57
N LYS A 33 6.63 13.09 -9.28
CA LYS A 33 6.09 14.45 -9.23
C LYS A 33 6.86 15.30 -8.22
N MET A 34 7.10 14.78 -7.02
CA MET A 34 7.87 15.47 -5.98
C MET A 34 9.27 15.87 -6.45
N VAL A 35 9.99 14.97 -7.13
CA VAL A 35 11.33 15.26 -7.67
C VAL A 35 11.26 16.23 -8.85
N CYS A 36 10.39 15.97 -9.82
CA CYS A 36 10.32 16.77 -11.05
C CYS A 36 9.82 18.20 -10.82
N GLU A 37 8.89 18.41 -9.89
CA GLU A 37 8.29 19.71 -9.61
C GLU A 37 9.06 20.52 -8.58
N TYR A 38 10.13 19.97 -8.00
CA TYR A 38 11.01 20.72 -7.11
C TYR A 38 11.54 21.97 -7.81
N LEU A 39 11.27 23.14 -7.23
CA LEU A 39 11.71 24.43 -7.75
C LEU A 39 13.14 24.71 -7.32
N LEU A 40 13.99 24.97 -8.30
CA LEU A 40 15.36 25.35 -8.09
C LEU A 40 15.46 26.85 -7.78
N LYS A 41 16.65 27.28 -7.34
CA LYS A 41 16.94 28.71 -7.06
C LYS A 41 16.70 29.62 -8.27
N ASP A 42 16.82 29.09 -9.49
CA ASP A 42 16.58 29.81 -10.75
C ASP A 42 15.08 29.85 -11.15
N GLY A 43 14.19 29.37 -10.28
CA GLY A 43 12.74 29.29 -10.51
C GLY A 43 12.30 28.17 -11.44
N ARG A 44 13.24 27.43 -12.06
CA ARG A 44 12.89 26.31 -12.95
C ARG A 44 12.64 25.05 -12.13
N ARG A 45 11.79 24.18 -12.69
CA ARG A 45 11.54 22.85 -12.15
C ARG A 45 12.72 21.93 -12.44
N LEU A 46 13.14 21.11 -11.47
CA LEU A 46 14.21 20.14 -11.65
C LEU A 46 13.95 19.19 -12.84
N GLY A 47 12.70 18.85 -13.10
CA GLY A 47 12.30 18.00 -14.23
C GLY A 47 12.70 18.53 -15.62
N THR A 48 13.05 19.81 -15.75
CA THR A 48 13.51 20.42 -17.02
C THR A 48 15.03 20.42 -17.17
N ARG A 49 15.79 20.06 -16.13
CA ARG A 49 17.25 19.99 -16.21
C ARG A 49 17.72 18.76 -16.98
N ARG A 50 18.90 18.91 -17.59
CA ARG A 50 19.59 17.80 -18.24
C ARG A 50 20.01 16.77 -17.20
N VAL A 51 19.80 15.50 -17.50
CA VAL A 51 20.16 14.40 -16.61
C VAL A 51 21.65 14.40 -16.27
N SER A 52 22.50 14.80 -17.22
CA SER A 52 23.95 14.95 -17.03
C SER A 52 24.37 16.00 -16.00
N SER A 53 23.47 16.90 -15.60
CA SER A 53 23.74 17.94 -14.59
C SER A 53 23.40 17.51 -13.16
N ILE A 54 22.92 16.27 -12.98
CA ILE A 54 22.54 15.72 -11.67
C ILE A 54 23.69 14.84 -11.18
N ASP A 55 24.44 15.32 -10.19
CA ASP A 55 25.50 14.58 -9.52
C ASP A 55 25.09 14.13 -8.10
N THR A 56 25.99 13.43 -7.39
CA THR A 56 25.70 12.91 -6.04
C THR A 56 25.46 14.04 -5.04
N ALA A 57 26.23 15.13 -5.11
CA ALA A 57 26.07 16.26 -4.19
C ALA A 57 24.69 16.91 -4.35
N PHE A 58 24.23 17.04 -5.60
CA PHE A 58 22.89 17.52 -5.90
C PHE A 58 21.80 16.55 -5.38
N ALA A 59 21.97 15.24 -5.54
CA ALA A 59 20.99 14.26 -5.06
C ALA A 59 20.86 14.27 -3.53
N ASP A 60 21.97 14.43 -2.81
CA ASP A 60 22.00 14.52 -1.35
C ASP A 60 21.34 15.83 -0.87
N ASP A 61 21.70 16.97 -1.47
CA ASP A 61 21.06 18.27 -1.21
C ASP A 61 19.56 18.26 -1.51
N LEU A 62 19.15 17.63 -2.61
CA LEU A 62 17.73 17.45 -2.95
C LEU A 62 17.00 16.61 -1.88
N PHE A 63 17.63 15.54 -1.39
CA PHE A 63 17.06 14.71 -0.33
C PHE A 63 16.79 15.54 0.93
N GLU A 64 17.76 16.32 1.40
CA GLU A 64 17.62 17.17 2.58
C GLU A 64 16.48 18.18 2.41
N LYS A 65 16.41 18.84 1.25
CA LYS A 65 15.36 19.84 0.99
C LYS A 65 13.97 19.25 0.83
N LEU A 66 13.88 18.01 0.36
CA LEU A 66 12.61 17.31 0.28
C LEU A 66 12.21 16.66 1.60
N LEU A 67 13.14 16.38 2.52
CA LEU A 67 12.88 15.61 3.75
C LEU A 67 11.75 16.19 4.60
N TYR A 68 11.65 17.51 4.65
CA TYR A 68 10.62 18.22 5.41
C TYR A 68 9.60 18.88 4.48
N LYS A 69 8.41 19.12 5.00
CA LYS A 69 7.41 20.00 4.40
C LYS A 69 6.77 20.86 5.48
N ASP A 70 6.40 22.08 5.14
CA ASP A 70 5.58 22.91 6.00
C ASP A 70 4.11 22.48 5.88
N VAL A 71 3.49 22.18 7.02
CA VAL A 71 2.05 21.88 7.16
C VAL A 71 1.55 22.78 8.27
N ASP A 72 0.65 23.71 7.93
CA ASP A 72 0.05 24.65 8.89
C ASP A 72 1.09 25.43 9.73
N GLY A 73 2.24 25.76 9.10
CA GLY A 73 3.35 26.47 9.74
C GLY A 73 4.34 25.58 10.49
N GLU A 74 4.09 24.27 10.59
CA GLU A 74 5.00 23.32 11.23
C GLU A 74 5.80 22.51 10.23
N LYS A 75 7.10 22.32 10.52
CA LYS A 75 7.97 21.45 9.74
C LYS A 75 7.72 19.98 10.08
N VAL A 76 6.99 19.31 9.21
CA VAL A 76 6.69 17.88 9.33
C VAL A 76 7.67 17.07 8.48
N GLU A 77 8.32 16.10 9.11
CA GLU A 77 9.20 15.16 8.42
C GLU A 77 8.39 14.17 7.55
N ARG A 78 8.82 13.97 6.30
CA ARG A 78 8.18 13.05 5.33
C ARG A 78 9.14 12.02 4.75
N ARG A 79 10.04 11.47 5.59
CA ARG A 79 11.11 10.54 5.21
C ARG A 79 10.65 9.36 4.37
N THR A 80 9.58 8.66 4.75
CA THR A 80 9.07 7.49 4.01
C THR A 80 8.76 7.84 2.55
N THR A 81 8.13 8.99 2.32
CA THR A 81 7.77 9.46 0.98
C THR A 81 9.00 9.86 0.18
N VAL A 82 9.94 10.58 0.80
CA VAL A 82 11.18 11.04 0.14
C VAL A 82 12.09 9.86 -0.18
N ASN A 83 12.23 8.90 0.74
CA ASN A 83 12.92 7.66 0.49
C ASN A 83 12.34 6.91 -0.72
N HIS A 84 11.01 6.86 -0.83
CA HIS A 84 10.37 6.25 -1.99
C HIS A 84 10.66 7.03 -3.28
N ALA A 85 10.66 8.36 -3.23
CA ALA A 85 11.01 9.20 -4.36
C ALA A 85 12.47 8.96 -4.83
N MET A 86 13.44 8.95 -3.91
CA MET A 86 14.85 8.67 -4.23
C MET A 86 15.07 7.26 -4.75
N LYS A 87 14.43 6.24 -4.15
CA LYS A 87 14.46 4.87 -4.66
C LYS A 87 13.86 4.78 -6.07
N THR A 88 12.82 5.55 -6.36
CA THR A 88 12.20 5.64 -7.69
C THR A 88 13.13 6.33 -8.69
N ALA A 89 13.78 7.44 -8.32
CA ALA A 89 14.78 8.13 -9.14
C ALA A 89 15.97 7.22 -9.45
N ARG A 90 16.50 6.51 -8.45
CA ARG A 90 17.54 5.49 -8.62
C ARG A 90 17.13 4.39 -9.60
N GLY A 91 15.91 3.86 -9.45
CA GLY A 91 15.35 2.84 -10.33
C GLY A 91 15.19 3.33 -11.77
N ALA A 92 14.71 4.56 -11.95
CA ALA A 92 14.60 5.21 -13.25
C ALA A 92 15.97 5.41 -13.91
N TRP A 93 16.96 5.91 -13.16
CA TRP A 93 18.32 6.09 -13.66
C TRP A 93 18.92 4.76 -14.11
N ASN A 94 18.89 3.73 -13.26
CA ASN A 94 19.46 2.42 -13.57
C ASN A 94 18.77 1.71 -14.73
N THR A 95 17.48 1.98 -14.97
CA THR A 95 16.74 1.39 -16.08
C THR A 95 17.03 2.11 -17.39
N ILE A 96 16.98 3.44 -17.39
CA ILE A 96 17.05 4.24 -18.62
C ILE A 96 18.49 4.48 -19.07
N SER A 97 19.46 4.61 -18.16
CA SER A 97 20.89 4.70 -18.52
C SER A 97 21.37 3.46 -19.28
N ARG A 98 20.84 2.26 -18.97
CA ARG A 98 21.16 1.04 -19.72
C ARG A 98 20.70 1.08 -21.17
N ALA A 99 19.56 1.72 -21.45
CA ALA A 99 19.03 1.88 -22.80
C ALA A 99 19.70 3.04 -23.55
N HIS A 100 20.22 4.04 -22.84
CA HIS A 100 20.82 5.25 -23.42
C HIS A 100 22.12 5.65 -22.70
N PRO A 101 23.17 4.80 -22.74
CA PRO A 101 24.37 5.00 -21.91
C PRO A 101 25.10 6.32 -22.17
N HIS A 102 25.08 6.82 -23.42
CA HIS A 102 25.73 8.07 -23.82
C HIS A 102 25.06 9.34 -23.27
N LEU A 103 23.82 9.28 -22.79
CA LEU A 103 23.09 10.43 -22.24
C LEU A 103 23.24 10.59 -20.73
N PHE A 104 23.82 9.60 -20.06
CA PHE A 104 23.89 9.52 -18.60
C PHE A 104 25.35 9.51 -18.13
N PRO A 105 25.67 10.23 -17.05
CA PRO A 105 26.90 9.99 -16.31
C PRO A 105 27.05 8.52 -15.92
N ALA A 106 28.29 8.02 -15.92
CA ALA A 106 28.59 6.64 -15.59
C ALA A 106 28.15 6.25 -14.16
N LYS A 107 28.24 7.21 -13.22
CA LYS A 107 27.80 7.03 -11.83
C LYS A 107 26.36 7.49 -11.68
N ASN A 108 25.52 6.65 -11.07
CA ASN A 108 24.18 7.05 -10.69
C ASN A 108 24.21 7.93 -9.43
N PRO A 109 23.71 9.17 -9.48
CA PRO A 109 23.76 10.09 -8.35
C PRO A 109 22.88 9.65 -7.17
N PHE A 110 21.88 8.79 -7.41
CA PHE A 110 20.98 8.27 -6.36
C PHE A 110 21.44 6.93 -5.77
N GLU A 111 22.63 6.44 -6.13
CA GLU A 111 23.17 5.20 -5.55
C GLU A 111 23.82 5.44 -4.19
N LYS A 112 23.69 4.43 -3.31
CA LYS A 112 24.34 4.39 -1.99
C LYS A 112 24.06 5.59 -1.05
N MET A 113 22.95 6.31 -1.24
CA MET A 113 22.53 7.45 -0.39
C MET A 113 22.25 7.15 1.10
N GLY A 114 22.50 5.94 1.61
CA GLY A 114 22.30 5.64 3.04
C GLY A 114 20.86 5.80 3.58
N LEU A 115 19.83 5.72 2.72
CA LEU A 115 18.44 5.98 3.09
C LEU A 115 17.95 5.11 4.26
N GLN A 116 17.68 5.72 5.42
CA GLN A 116 17.14 5.06 6.61
C GLN A 116 15.60 5.08 6.61
N SER A 117 14.97 3.97 6.99
CA SER A 117 13.52 3.92 7.21
C SER A 117 13.17 4.27 8.63
N THR A 118 12.13 5.09 8.83
CA THR A 118 11.46 5.21 10.11
C THR A 118 10.37 4.14 10.19
N SER A 119 10.56 3.14 11.04
CA SER A 119 9.47 2.25 11.47
C SER A 119 8.97 2.76 12.81
N ARG A 120 7.84 3.44 12.81
CA ARG A 120 7.07 3.59 14.04
C ARG A 120 6.25 2.31 14.20
N GLU A 121 6.29 1.71 15.38
CA GLU A 121 5.39 0.62 15.70
C GLU A 121 3.95 1.10 15.53
N THR A 122 3.16 0.32 14.79
CA THR A 122 1.72 0.58 14.73
C THR A 122 1.14 0.06 16.03
N PRO A 123 0.47 0.91 16.84
CA PRO A 123 -0.18 0.44 18.05
C PRO A 123 -1.11 -0.74 17.72
N HIS A 124 -1.05 -1.80 18.52
CA HIS A 124 -1.99 -2.90 18.39
C HIS A 124 -3.28 -2.53 19.13
N ALA A 125 -4.41 -2.99 18.60
CA ALA A 125 -5.67 -2.92 19.33
C ALA A 125 -5.80 -4.15 20.23
N ASP A 126 -6.38 -3.97 21.41
CA ASP A 126 -6.81 -5.09 22.25
C ASP A 126 -8.29 -5.45 22.02
N PHE A 127 -8.76 -6.49 22.70
CA PHE A 127 -10.13 -6.96 22.56
C PHE A 127 -11.16 -6.00 23.16
N ASP A 128 -10.81 -5.27 24.23
CA ASP A 128 -11.71 -4.33 24.89
C ASP A 128 -11.91 -3.09 24.02
N GLU A 129 -10.85 -2.61 23.36
CA GLU A 129 -10.90 -1.55 22.36
C GLU A 129 -11.74 -1.97 21.14
N LEU A 130 -11.60 -3.22 20.67
CA LEU A 130 -12.47 -3.75 19.61
C LEU A 130 -13.93 -3.75 20.06
N ALA A 131 -14.23 -4.25 21.26
CA ALA A 131 -15.59 -4.28 21.80
C ALA A 131 -16.18 -2.88 21.94
N ALA A 132 -15.43 -1.92 22.49
CA ALA A 132 -15.85 -0.53 22.64
C ALA A 132 -16.10 0.14 21.29
N PHE A 133 -15.20 -0.05 20.32
CA PHE A 133 -15.37 0.46 18.95
C PHE A 133 -16.65 -0.10 18.32
N ARG A 134 -16.89 -1.40 18.45
CA ARG A 134 -18.06 -2.06 17.87
C ARG A 134 -19.36 -1.58 18.49
N ALA A 135 -19.41 -1.47 19.83
CA ALA A 135 -20.57 -0.92 20.53
C ALA A 135 -20.90 0.49 20.03
N LYS A 136 -19.88 1.35 19.91
CA LYS A 136 -20.08 2.72 19.42
C LYS A 136 -20.48 2.78 17.95
N ALA A 137 -19.93 1.91 17.10
CA ALA A 137 -20.31 1.82 15.69
C ALA A 137 -21.79 1.43 15.54
N ILE A 138 -22.28 0.48 16.35
CA ILE A 138 -23.70 0.09 16.36
C ILE A 138 -24.58 1.24 16.85
N GLU A 139 -24.21 1.90 17.96
CA GLU A 139 -24.92 3.07 18.51
C GLU A 139 -25.08 4.19 17.46
N LEU A 140 -24.02 4.44 16.68
CA LEU A 140 -24.02 5.45 15.62
C LEU A 140 -24.71 5.00 14.31
N GLY A 141 -25.32 3.81 14.27
CA GLY A 141 -26.03 3.30 13.10
C GLY A 141 -25.13 2.69 12.01
N TYR A 142 -23.93 2.25 12.36
CA TYR A 142 -22.98 1.60 11.46
C TYR A 142 -22.72 0.10 11.80
N PRO A 143 -23.76 -0.76 11.82
CA PRO A 143 -23.60 -2.18 12.18
C PRO A 143 -22.68 -2.93 11.20
N SER A 144 -22.72 -2.62 9.91
CA SER A 144 -21.82 -3.22 8.90
C SER A 144 -20.34 -2.91 9.17
N LEU A 145 -20.04 -1.76 9.78
CA LEU A 145 -18.67 -1.41 10.19
C LEU A 145 -18.25 -2.23 11.41
N ALA A 146 -19.15 -2.41 12.38
CA ALA A 146 -18.91 -3.23 13.57
C ALA A 146 -18.65 -4.71 13.23
N THR A 147 -19.41 -5.30 12.30
CA THR A 147 -19.14 -6.66 11.80
C THR A 147 -17.87 -6.68 10.95
N GLY A 148 -17.62 -5.64 10.14
CA GLY A 148 -16.41 -5.55 9.32
C GLY A 148 -15.11 -5.58 10.12
N VAL A 149 -15.03 -4.85 11.24
CA VAL A 149 -13.84 -4.91 12.11
C VAL A 149 -13.68 -6.26 12.79
N LEU A 150 -14.79 -6.94 13.12
CA LEU A 150 -14.75 -8.29 13.70
C LEU A 150 -14.22 -9.32 12.69
N ILE A 151 -14.58 -9.21 11.41
CA ILE A 151 -13.97 -10.01 10.33
C ILE A 151 -12.46 -9.74 10.25
N GLY A 152 -12.05 -8.48 10.38
CA GLY A 152 -10.63 -8.10 10.40
C GLY A 152 -9.86 -8.70 11.57
N TRP A 153 -10.49 -8.76 12.75
CA TRP A 153 -9.93 -9.35 13.95
C TRP A 153 -9.81 -10.87 13.86
N GLU A 154 -10.92 -11.57 13.58
CA GLU A 154 -11.01 -13.03 13.66
C GLU A 154 -10.33 -13.75 12.48
N TRP A 155 -10.45 -13.18 11.26
CA TRP A 155 -9.94 -13.82 10.03
C TRP A 155 -8.72 -13.09 9.45
N LEU A 156 -8.19 -12.09 10.17
CA LEU A 156 -7.02 -11.30 9.76
C LEU A 156 -7.16 -10.72 8.34
N GLN A 157 -8.39 -10.41 7.95
CA GLN A 157 -8.70 -9.88 6.63
C GLN A 157 -8.34 -8.40 6.55
N ARG A 158 -7.75 -8.00 5.42
CA ARG A 158 -7.51 -6.58 5.14
C ARG A 158 -8.84 -5.87 4.90
N LYS A 159 -8.94 -4.61 5.32
CA LYS A 159 -10.08 -3.71 5.03
C LYS A 159 -10.61 -3.82 3.60
N ALA A 160 -9.71 -3.84 2.60
CA ALA A 160 -10.10 -3.92 1.20
C ALA A 160 -10.81 -5.24 0.84
N HIS A 161 -10.57 -6.35 1.55
CA HIS A 161 -11.33 -7.58 1.32
C HIS A 161 -12.72 -7.51 1.87
N ILE A 162 -12.81 -7.07 3.12
CA ILE A 162 -14.05 -7.04 3.89
C ILE A 162 -15.12 -6.26 3.12
N PHE A 163 -14.77 -5.10 2.58
CA PHE A 163 -15.74 -4.21 1.94
C PHE A 163 -15.82 -4.28 0.42
N ILE A 164 -14.86 -4.90 -0.28
CA ILE A 164 -14.82 -4.88 -1.75
C ILE A 164 -14.90 -6.28 -2.36
N ARG A 165 -14.42 -7.32 -1.68
CA ARG A 165 -14.29 -8.67 -2.26
C ARG A 165 -15.02 -9.76 -1.49
N PHE A 166 -15.37 -9.55 -0.24
CA PHE A 166 -16.07 -10.54 0.56
C PHE A 166 -17.54 -10.60 0.12
N MET A 167 -17.97 -11.77 -0.35
CA MET A 167 -19.30 -12.03 -0.87
C MET A 167 -19.98 -13.05 0.06
N ALA A 168 -21.32 -13.11 0.07
CA ALA A 168 -22.01 -14.10 0.90
C ALA A 168 -21.64 -15.54 0.53
N ASP A 169 -21.33 -15.82 -0.73
CA ASP A 169 -20.88 -17.15 -1.18
C ASP A 169 -19.53 -17.55 -0.60
N HIS A 170 -18.76 -16.60 -0.06
CA HIS A 170 -17.55 -16.89 0.70
C HIS A 170 -17.87 -17.37 2.12
N TYR A 171 -19.09 -17.22 2.62
CA TYR A 171 -19.49 -17.62 3.96
C TYR A 171 -20.54 -18.72 3.93
N ARG A 172 -20.13 -19.93 4.31
CA ARG A 172 -20.99 -21.13 4.39
C ARG A 172 -21.83 -21.36 3.14
N PRO A 173 -21.25 -21.40 1.92
CA PRO A 173 -22.02 -21.79 0.75
C PRO A 173 -22.52 -23.23 0.89
N GLU A 174 -23.54 -23.60 0.12
CA GLU A 174 -24.12 -24.95 0.17
C GLU A 174 -23.09 -26.06 -0.07
N SER A 175 -22.11 -25.81 -0.96
CA SER A 175 -21.01 -26.75 -1.23
C SER A 175 -20.01 -26.89 -0.08
N ARG A 176 -19.96 -25.92 0.85
CA ARG A 176 -19.02 -25.89 1.99
C ARG A 176 -19.69 -25.23 3.21
N PRO A 177 -20.70 -25.87 3.81
CA PRO A 177 -21.54 -25.23 4.83
C PRO A 177 -20.80 -24.91 6.13
N ASN A 178 -19.63 -25.53 6.35
CA ASN A 178 -18.83 -25.38 7.57
C ASN A 178 -17.51 -24.59 7.34
N HIS A 179 -17.38 -23.88 6.22
CA HIS A 179 -16.17 -23.13 5.88
C HIS A 179 -16.47 -21.68 5.49
N VAL A 180 -15.43 -20.86 5.58
CA VAL A 180 -15.36 -19.52 5.02
C VAL A 180 -14.19 -19.40 4.06
N TYR A 181 -14.35 -18.68 2.95
CA TYR A 181 -13.27 -18.38 2.02
C TYR A 181 -12.53 -17.11 2.45
N VAL A 182 -11.27 -17.26 2.85
CA VAL A 182 -10.40 -16.21 3.36
C VAL A 182 -9.45 -15.79 2.24
N ILE A 183 -9.55 -14.53 1.80
CA ILE A 183 -8.83 -14.03 0.62
C ILE A 183 -7.48 -13.42 1.04
N ASN A 184 -6.44 -13.58 0.21
CA ASN A 184 -5.18 -12.87 0.25
C ASN A 184 -5.12 -11.76 -0.81
N TYR A 185 -4.87 -10.52 -0.37
CA TYR A 185 -5.01 -9.33 -1.22
C TYR A 185 -3.92 -9.22 -2.26
N LYS A 186 -2.70 -9.59 -1.87
CA LYS A 186 -1.53 -9.40 -2.72
C LYS A 186 -1.51 -10.41 -3.87
N THR A 187 -2.07 -11.60 -3.64
CA THR A 187 -2.08 -12.68 -4.62
C THR A 187 -3.45 -12.86 -5.29
N SER A 188 -4.51 -12.26 -4.75
CA SER A 188 -5.90 -12.50 -5.19
C SER A 188 -6.31 -13.99 -5.18
N THR A 189 -5.61 -14.79 -4.38
CA THR A 189 -5.93 -16.19 -4.09
C THR A 189 -6.48 -16.27 -2.67
N GLY A 190 -7.09 -17.38 -2.28
CA GLY A 190 -7.59 -17.59 -0.93
C GLY A 190 -7.66 -19.06 -0.59
N SER A 191 -8.02 -19.34 0.65
CA SER A 191 -8.21 -20.69 1.18
C SER A 191 -9.56 -20.79 1.86
N TRP A 192 -10.11 -22.00 1.86
CA TRP A 192 -11.30 -22.31 2.64
C TRP A 192 -10.87 -22.70 4.04
N GLU A 193 -11.21 -21.86 5.01
CA GLU A 193 -10.90 -22.07 6.42
C GLU A 193 -12.10 -22.66 7.15
N PRO A 194 -11.86 -23.58 8.10
CA PRO A 194 -12.93 -24.18 8.89
C PRO A 194 -13.57 -23.15 9.82
N LEU A 195 -14.89 -23.23 10.02
CA LEU A 195 -15.62 -22.43 11.00
C LEU A 195 -15.82 -23.15 12.34
N PHE A 196 -15.55 -24.44 12.37
CA PHE A 196 -15.72 -25.30 13.54
C PHE A 196 -14.44 -26.07 13.83
N ASP A 197 -14.18 -26.33 15.09
CA ASP A 197 -13.11 -27.23 15.50
C ASP A 197 -13.46 -28.70 15.19
N LYS A 198 -12.52 -29.61 15.49
CA LYS A 198 -12.72 -31.05 15.28
C LYS A 198 -13.86 -31.66 16.11
N ARG A 199 -14.34 -30.96 17.14
CA ARG A 199 -15.45 -31.37 18.02
C ARG A 199 -16.78 -30.71 17.61
N GLY A 200 -16.80 -29.93 16.53
CA GLY A 200 -17.97 -29.21 16.06
C GLY A 200 -18.27 -27.92 16.84
N LYS A 201 -17.35 -27.42 17.67
CA LYS A 201 -17.54 -26.14 18.37
C LYS A 201 -17.21 -24.98 17.43
N PRO A 202 -18.04 -23.92 17.36
CA PRO A 202 -17.76 -22.75 16.53
C PRO A 202 -16.46 -22.09 16.98
N LEU A 203 -15.57 -21.82 16.02
CA LEU A 203 -14.30 -21.12 16.24
C LEU A 203 -14.50 -19.62 16.44
N TYR A 204 -15.53 -19.05 15.80
CA TYR A 204 -15.78 -17.60 15.76
C TYR A 204 -17.24 -17.30 16.15
N PRO A 205 -17.69 -17.67 17.36
CA PRO A 205 -19.11 -17.75 17.70
C PRO A 205 -19.86 -16.42 17.51
N LEU A 206 -19.26 -15.30 17.93
CA LEU A 206 -19.88 -13.98 17.80
C LEU A 206 -20.00 -13.56 16.33
N LEU A 207 -18.93 -13.72 15.55
CA LEU A 207 -18.91 -13.36 14.14
C LEU A 207 -19.88 -14.22 13.33
N MET A 208 -19.92 -15.53 13.60
CA MET A 208 -20.80 -16.47 12.92
C MET A 208 -22.27 -16.12 13.18
N ALA A 209 -22.65 -15.83 14.42
CA ALA A 209 -24.01 -15.44 14.76
C ALA A 209 -24.47 -14.18 13.98
N GLU A 210 -23.60 -13.16 13.87
CA GLU A 210 -23.91 -11.95 13.11
C GLU A 210 -24.04 -12.21 11.62
N LEU A 211 -23.12 -12.98 11.04
CA LEU A 211 -23.17 -13.29 9.61
C LEU A 211 -24.34 -14.22 9.26
N ASP A 212 -24.72 -15.14 10.13
CA ASP A 212 -25.90 -15.99 9.98
C ASP A 212 -27.17 -15.14 9.99
N ALA A 213 -27.29 -14.20 10.93
CA ALA A 213 -28.40 -13.26 10.98
C ALA A 213 -28.48 -12.38 9.72
N MET A 214 -27.34 -11.87 9.24
CA MET A 214 -27.28 -11.10 7.98
C MET A 214 -27.66 -11.94 6.76
N LYS A 215 -27.23 -13.21 6.70
CA LYS A 215 -27.52 -14.12 5.61
C LYS A 215 -29.01 -14.47 5.55
N ALA A 216 -29.66 -14.64 6.70
CA ALA A 216 -31.11 -14.89 6.78
C ALA A 216 -31.96 -13.71 6.26
N LEU A 217 -31.44 -12.49 6.33
CA LEU A 217 -32.12 -11.28 5.84
C LEU A 217 -31.93 -11.04 4.33
N ARG A 218 -31.08 -11.82 3.64
CA ARG A 218 -30.92 -11.67 2.20
C ARG A 218 -32.14 -12.25 1.47
N PRO A 219 -32.77 -11.48 0.57
CA PRO A 219 -33.77 -12.04 -0.34
C PRO A 219 -33.09 -13.11 -1.22
N THR A 220 -33.71 -14.28 -1.28
CA THR A 220 -33.34 -15.39 -2.17
C THR A 220 -33.63 -15.08 -3.62
#